data_AF-A0A537Y8N4-F1
#
_entry.id   AF-A0A537Y8N4-F1
#
_cell.length_a   1.000
_cell.length_b   1.000
_cell.length_c   1.000
_cell.angle_alpha   90.00
_cell.angle_beta   90.00
_cell.angle_gamma   90.00
#
_symmetry.space_group_name_H-M   'P 1'
#
loop_
_entity.id
_entity.type
_entity.pdbx_description
1 polymer ?
#
loop_
_entity_poly.entity_id
_entity_poly.type
_entity_poly.pdbx_seq_one_letter_code
_entity_poly.pdbx_strand_id
1 'polypeptide(L)'
;MTIGIGGWGSRRKPMSIVRAIARSTLKDLTVVSYGGPDVGLLCATGKVKRVVFGFVTLDSIPIEPHFRAARQAGAVEVTEYDEGMFYLGLLAAAWRVPVLATRAGLGSDIMRVNPQLTTVQSPYSDEQLVAVPALQLDAAFVHMNRADQRGNAAFLGPDLYFDDVFLMAAKQRFVSTERLVETGDLLQEARVQQLRVNRSMVDGVVHSPHGAHFTSCEPDYGRDEDFQKLYAGSVGDAWAPFLARYIDVDESAYQAAVAQ
;
A
#
# COMPACT_ATOMS: atom_id res chain seq x y z
N MET A 1 7.57 -2.19 13.87
CA MET A 1 6.14 -2.38 13.54
C MET A 1 6.04 -2.73 12.07
N THR A 2 5.24 -3.72 11.71
CA THR A 2 4.98 -4.08 10.30
C THR A 2 3.67 -3.47 9.85
N ILE A 3 3.71 -2.60 8.84
CA ILE A 3 2.52 -1.93 8.30
C ILE A 3 2.25 -2.35 6.86
N GLY A 4 1.00 -2.64 6.56
CA GLY A 4 0.51 -2.83 5.20
C GLY A 4 -0.07 -1.54 4.63
N ILE A 5 0.29 -1.22 3.40
CA ILE A 5 -0.27 -0.08 2.68
C ILE A 5 -0.93 -0.59 1.40
N GLY A 6 -2.26 -0.46 1.35
CA GLY A 6 -3.09 -0.87 0.21
C GLY A 6 -2.89 -0.02 -1.04
N GLY A 7 -3.84 -0.09 -1.95
CA GLY A 7 -3.68 0.40 -3.33
C GLY A 7 -2.63 -0.39 -4.10
N TRP A 8 -2.24 0.14 -5.26
CA TRP A 8 -1.34 -0.54 -6.19
C TRP A 8 -0.47 0.44 -6.96
N GLY A 9 0.86 0.38 -6.82
CA GLY A 9 1.72 1.31 -7.53
C GLY A 9 1.32 2.75 -7.24
N SER A 10 1.00 3.53 -8.28
CA SER A 10 0.46 4.89 -8.14
C SER A 10 -1.06 4.94 -8.32
N ARG A 11 -1.79 4.02 -7.68
CA ARG A 11 -3.25 3.91 -7.75
C ARG A 11 -3.84 3.70 -6.36
N ARG A 12 -4.77 4.59 -5.99
CA ARG A 12 -5.55 4.64 -4.74
C ARG A 12 -4.73 4.38 -3.48
N LYS A 13 -3.51 4.91 -3.43
CA LYS A 13 -2.68 4.84 -2.23
C LYS A 13 -3.28 5.75 -1.16
N PRO A 14 -3.30 5.38 0.13
CA PRO A 14 -3.74 6.27 1.21
C PRO A 14 -2.70 7.36 1.53
N MET A 15 -2.40 8.21 0.55
CA MET A 15 -1.25 9.13 0.60
C MET A 15 -1.35 10.18 1.72
N SER A 16 -2.55 10.59 2.13
CA SER A 16 -2.73 11.47 3.30
C SER A 16 -2.26 10.80 4.59
N ILE A 17 -2.51 9.51 4.75
CA ILE A 17 -1.99 8.71 5.87
C ILE A 17 -0.47 8.54 5.74
N VAL A 18 0.05 8.29 4.53
CA VAL A 18 1.50 8.19 4.30
C VAL A 18 2.20 9.49 4.71
N ARG A 19 1.67 10.66 4.31
CA ARG A 19 2.17 11.98 4.73
C ARG A 19 2.09 12.16 6.26
N ALA A 20 1.01 11.70 6.89
CA ALA A 20 0.89 11.74 8.36
C ALA A 20 1.97 10.87 9.05
N ILE A 21 2.26 9.67 8.52
CA ILE A 21 3.35 8.81 9.01
C ILE A 21 4.71 9.49 8.81
N ALA A 22 4.92 10.09 7.63
CA ALA A 22 6.15 10.83 7.30
C ALA A 22 6.44 11.98 8.29
N ARG A 23 5.41 12.68 8.77
CA ARG A 23 5.54 13.72 9.81
C ARG A 23 5.65 13.20 11.24
N SER A 24 5.22 11.96 11.48
CA SER A 24 5.17 11.40 12.84
C SER A 24 6.56 11.02 13.38
N THR A 25 6.62 10.67 14.67
CA THR A 25 7.83 10.12 15.30
C THR A 25 8.05 8.64 15.02
N LEU A 26 7.17 7.98 14.24
CA LEU A 26 7.34 6.59 13.84
C LEU A 26 8.64 6.43 13.03
N LYS A 27 9.30 5.29 13.23
CA LYS A 27 10.54 4.90 12.55
C LYS A 27 10.70 3.40 12.60
N ASP A 28 11.74 2.89 11.94
CA ASP A 28 12.10 1.48 11.92
C ASP A 28 10.94 0.58 11.46
N LEU A 29 10.16 1.06 10.48
CA LEU A 29 8.98 0.38 9.96
C LEU A 29 9.38 -0.72 8.96
N THR A 30 8.69 -1.86 9.04
CA THR A 30 8.62 -2.81 7.92
C THR A 30 7.39 -2.45 7.10
N VAL A 31 7.56 -1.99 5.87
CA VAL A 31 6.46 -1.62 4.97
C VAL A 31 6.18 -2.79 4.03
N VAL A 32 4.92 -3.24 3.99
CA VAL A 32 4.42 -4.31 3.13
C VAL A 32 3.49 -3.68 2.11
N SER A 33 3.86 -3.67 0.82
CA SER A 33 3.04 -3.00 -0.19
C SER A 33 3.28 -3.49 -1.62
N TYR A 34 2.22 -3.41 -2.45
CA TYR A 34 2.37 -3.22 -3.89
C TYR A 34 2.83 -1.79 -4.15
N GLY A 35 4.15 -1.58 -4.06
CA GLY A 35 4.74 -0.29 -3.78
C GLY A 35 4.61 0.73 -4.91
N GLY A 36 4.46 2.00 -4.52
CA GLY A 36 4.63 3.15 -5.38
C GLY A 36 5.11 4.36 -4.58
N PRO A 37 4.47 5.54 -4.70
CA PRO A 37 4.96 6.74 -4.01
C PRO A 37 4.85 6.66 -2.48
N ASP A 38 4.01 5.75 -1.96
CA ASP A 38 3.93 5.43 -0.54
C ASP A 38 5.27 4.90 0.01
N VAL A 39 5.87 3.92 -0.68
CA VAL A 39 7.17 3.35 -0.30
C VAL A 39 8.27 4.39 -0.46
N GLY A 40 8.29 5.09 -1.59
CA GLY A 40 9.30 6.12 -1.89
C GLY A 40 9.34 7.22 -0.84
N LEU A 41 8.18 7.80 -0.53
CA LEU A 41 8.04 8.89 0.43
C LEU A 41 8.49 8.47 1.84
N LEU A 42 8.13 7.27 2.29
CA LEU A 42 8.55 6.76 3.60
C LEU A 42 10.05 6.42 3.65
N CYS A 43 10.64 5.97 2.54
CA CYS A 43 12.09 5.80 2.44
C CYS A 43 12.81 7.14 2.52
N ALA A 44 12.38 8.14 1.75
CA ALA A 44 12.98 9.47 1.69
C ALA A 44 12.91 10.24 3.02
N THR A 45 11.89 9.94 3.83
CA THR A 45 11.70 10.51 5.18
C THR A 45 12.31 9.67 6.31
N GLY A 46 13.09 8.64 5.98
CA GLY A 46 13.83 7.83 6.95
C GLY A 46 12.96 6.99 7.88
N LYS A 47 11.73 6.65 7.47
CA LYS A 47 10.77 5.90 8.31
C LYS A 47 10.94 4.39 8.20
N VAL A 48 11.56 3.93 7.13
CA VAL A 48 11.57 2.52 6.71
C VAL A 48 12.88 1.86 7.12
N LYS A 49 12.77 0.70 7.80
CA LYS A 49 13.86 -0.24 7.99
C LYS A 49 13.87 -1.30 6.89
N ARG A 50 12.69 -1.82 6.52
CA ARG A 50 12.54 -2.90 5.54
C ARG A 50 11.34 -2.67 4.64
N VAL A 51 11.48 -2.98 3.35
CA VAL A 51 10.37 -3.02 2.39
C VAL A 51 10.13 -4.48 1.95
N VAL A 52 8.88 -4.94 2.07
CA VAL A 52 8.40 -6.23 1.56
C VAL A 52 7.45 -5.93 0.40
N PHE A 53 7.76 -6.42 -0.80
CA PHE A 53 7.04 -5.99 -2.01
C PHE A 53 7.12 -7.00 -3.16
N GLY A 54 6.14 -6.91 -4.08
CA GLY A 54 6.20 -7.56 -5.40
C GLY A 54 6.89 -6.68 -6.46
N PHE A 55 6.63 -5.37 -6.41
CA PHE A 55 7.30 -4.34 -7.20
C PHE A 55 7.23 -2.99 -6.47
N VAL A 56 7.98 -1.99 -6.96
CA VAL A 56 7.83 -0.58 -6.55
C VAL A 56 7.87 0.31 -7.79
N THR A 57 6.75 0.93 -8.15
CA THR A 57 6.60 1.70 -9.40
C THR A 57 5.70 2.92 -9.24
N LEU A 58 5.95 3.94 -10.05
CA LEU A 58 5.03 5.06 -10.24
C LEU A 58 4.18 4.88 -11.51
N ASP A 59 4.00 3.65 -12.01
CA ASP A 59 3.31 3.26 -13.26
C ASP A 59 3.77 4.00 -14.53
N SER A 60 3.50 5.30 -14.69
CA SER A 60 3.99 6.11 -15.82
C SER A 60 5.49 6.41 -15.72
N ILE A 61 6.07 6.35 -14.51
CA ILE A 61 7.51 6.36 -14.29
C ILE A 61 7.92 4.98 -13.76
N PRO A 62 8.70 4.18 -14.53
CA PRO A 62 8.86 2.75 -14.24
C PRO A 62 9.44 2.42 -12.86
N ILE A 63 10.44 3.19 -12.41
CA ILE A 63 11.13 2.95 -11.14
C ILE A 63 10.89 4.14 -10.22
N GLU A 64 10.38 3.87 -9.02
CA GLU A 64 10.20 4.87 -7.98
C GLU A 64 11.58 5.40 -7.52
N PRO A 65 11.86 6.71 -7.67
CA PRO A 65 13.22 7.22 -7.57
C PRO A 65 13.78 7.30 -6.15
N HIS A 66 12.94 7.52 -5.13
CA HIS A 66 13.38 7.62 -3.74
C HIS A 66 13.71 6.24 -3.13
N PHE A 67 12.89 5.24 -3.41
CA PHE A 67 13.12 3.83 -3.13
C PHE A 67 14.37 3.34 -3.85
N ARG A 68 14.55 3.67 -5.13
CA ARG A 68 15.77 3.34 -5.87
C ARG A 68 17.01 3.90 -5.17
N ALA A 69 16.98 5.18 -4.80
CA ALA A 69 18.09 5.83 -4.10
C ALA A 69 18.38 5.13 -2.75
N ALA A 70 17.35 4.87 -1.95
CA ALA A 70 17.48 4.18 -0.66
C ALA A 70 18.05 2.76 -0.81
N ARG A 71 17.56 1.99 -1.80
CA ARG A 71 18.03 0.63 -2.08
C ARG A 71 19.49 0.61 -2.56
N GLN A 72 19.86 1.50 -3.48
CA GLN A 72 21.23 1.58 -4.00
C GLN A 72 22.24 2.02 -2.92
N ALA A 73 21.81 2.87 -1.99
CA ALA A 73 22.61 3.27 -0.84
C ALA A 73 22.69 2.20 0.26
N GLY A 74 21.94 1.09 0.16
CA GLY A 74 21.83 0.10 1.23
C GLY A 74 21.15 0.63 2.49
N ALA A 75 20.36 1.70 2.38
CA ALA A 75 19.71 2.36 3.51
C ALA A 75 18.47 1.61 4.03
N VAL A 76 17.92 0.69 3.22
CA VAL A 76 16.76 -0.13 3.57
C VAL A 76 17.01 -1.60 3.24
N GLU A 77 16.52 -2.48 4.10
CA GLU A 77 16.45 -3.92 3.82
C GLU A 77 15.30 -4.19 2.84
N VAL A 78 15.45 -5.21 2.00
CA VAL A 78 14.39 -5.62 1.05
C VAL A 78 14.02 -7.08 1.23
N THR A 79 12.74 -7.40 1.03
CA THR A 79 12.25 -8.77 0.91
C THR A 79 11.35 -8.82 -0.32
N GLU A 80 11.90 -9.36 -1.40
CA GLU A 80 11.24 -9.41 -2.69
C GLU A 80 10.40 -10.68 -2.82
N TYR A 81 9.23 -10.53 -3.41
CA TYR A 81 8.35 -11.61 -3.81
C TYR A 81 7.99 -11.45 -5.29
N ASP A 82 7.62 -12.53 -5.95
CA ASP A 82 6.74 -12.42 -7.12
C ASP A 82 5.39 -11.81 -6.67
N GLU A 83 4.72 -11.07 -7.56
CA GLU A 83 3.48 -10.36 -7.27
C GLU A 83 2.35 -11.30 -6.78
N GLY A 84 2.24 -12.48 -7.38
CA GLY A 84 1.28 -13.51 -6.98
C GLY A 84 1.68 -14.20 -5.68
N MET A 85 2.98 -14.40 -5.43
CA MET A 85 3.46 -14.87 -4.13
C MET A 85 3.12 -13.86 -3.03
N PHE A 86 3.33 -12.56 -3.26
CA PHE A 86 3.00 -11.53 -2.30
C PHE A 86 1.50 -11.55 -1.93
N TYR A 87 0.63 -11.69 -2.94
CA TYR A 87 -0.81 -11.88 -2.72
C TYR A 87 -1.12 -13.08 -1.84
N LEU A 88 -0.50 -14.23 -2.13
CA LEU A 88 -0.68 -15.45 -1.34
C LEU A 88 -0.17 -15.30 0.10
N GLY A 89 0.90 -14.54 0.32
CA GLY A 89 1.39 -14.23 1.65
C GLY A 89 0.37 -13.42 2.47
N LEU A 90 -0.27 -12.43 1.86
CA LEU A 90 -1.36 -11.67 2.49
C LEU A 90 -2.60 -12.55 2.74
N LEU A 91 -2.98 -13.39 1.77
CA LEU A 91 -4.09 -14.34 1.95
C LEU A 91 -3.82 -15.34 3.07
N ALA A 92 -2.61 -15.88 3.18
CA ALA A 92 -2.23 -16.80 4.24
C ALA A 92 -2.42 -16.13 5.61
N ALA A 93 -2.01 -14.87 5.75
CA ALA A 93 -2.24 -14.08 6.96
C ALA A 93 -3.74 -13.85 7.22
N ALA A 94 -4.50 -13.42 6.20
CA ALA A 94 -5.94 -13.19 6.30
C ALA A 94 -6.73 -14.45 6.70
N TRP A 95 -6.35 -15.61 6.17
CA TRP A 95 -6.97 -16.90 6.50
C TRP A 95 -6.45 -17.54 7.78
N ARG A 96 -5.40 -16.96 8.39
CA ARG A 96 -4.73 -17.47 9.58
C ARG A 96 -4.15 -18.87 9.36
N VAL A 97 -3.61 -19.11 8.17
CA VAL A 97 -2.83 -20.31 7.83
C VAL A 97 -1.34 -19.93 7.75
N PRO A 98 -0.42 -20.83 8.13
CA PRO A 98 1.01 -20.48 8.17
C PRO A 98 1.61 -20.28 6.78
N VAL A 99 1.06 -20.96 5.77
CA VAL A 99 1.63 -21.03 4.43
C VAL A 99 0.54 -21.23 3.37
N LEU A 100 0.74 -20.65 2.19
CA LEU A 100 0.08 -21.08 0.96
C LEU A 100 1.14 -21.54 -0.06
N ALA A 101 0.84 -22.64 -0.76
CA ALA A 101 1.75 -23.24 -1.73
C ALA A 101 1.55 -22.65 -3.14
N THR A 102 2.62 -22.41 -3.89
CA THR A 102 2.54 -21.89 -5.27
C THR A 102 3.70 -22.33 -6.14
N ARG A 103 3.47 -22.36 -7.47
CA ARG A 103 4.53 -22.56 -8.46
C ARG A 103 5.33 -21.28 -8.69
N ALA A 104 4.72 -20.11 -8.47
CA ALA A 104 5.36 -18.83 -8.66
C ALA A 104 6.66 -18.77 -7.84
N GLY A 105 7.73 -18.33 -8.49
CA GLY A 105 9.08 -18.28 -7.92
C GLY A 105 9.98 -19.48 -8.23
N LEU A 106 9.44 -20.67 -8.52
CA LEU A 106 10.28 -21.79 -8.96
C LEU A 106 10.93 -21.48 -10.30
N GLY A 107 12.24 -21.74 -10.40
CA GLY A 107 13.03 -21.47 -11.60
C GLY A 107 13.39 -20.00 -11.84
N SER A 108 13.00 -19.09 -10.94
CA SER A 108 13.43 -17.69 -10.96
C SER A 108 14.46 -17.41 -9.87
N ASP A 109 15.02 -16.21 -9.90
CA ASP A 109 15.95 -15.74 -8.87
C ASP A 109 15.28 -15.41 -7.53
N ILE A 110 13.94 -15.48 -7.42
CA ILE A 110 13.24 -15.05 -6.20
C ILE A 110 13.69 -15.86 -4.97
N MET A 111 13.91 -17.16 -5.16
CA MET A 111 14.38 -18.07 -4.09
C MET A 111 15.81 -17.75 -3.64
N ARG A 112 16.61 -17.13 -4.52
CA ARG A 112 17.98 -16.69 -4.23
C ARG A 112 17.99 -15.35 -3.50
N VAL A 113 17.18 -14.39 -3.95
CA VAL A 113 17.15 -13.03 -3.36
C VAL A 113 16.32 -12.96 -2.08
N ASN A 114 15.37 -13.89 -1.90
CA ASN A 114 14.61 -14.05 -0.67
C ASN A 114 14.86 -15.45 -0.08
N PRO A 115 15.98 -15.62 0.67
CA PRO A 115 16.38 -16.91 1.21
C PRO A 115 15.49 -17.42 2.36
N GLN A 116 14.47 -16.65 2.77
CA GLN A 116 13.48 -17.09 3.76
C GLN A 116 12.41 -18.01 3.15
N LEU A 117 12.30 -18.04 1.83
CA LEU A 117 11.40 -18.92 1.11
C LEU A 117 11.94 -20.35 1.10
N THR A 118 11.05 -21.30 1.41
CA THR A 118 11.34 -22.73 1.31
C THR A 118 10.33 -23.39 0.39
N THR A 119 10.48 -24.70 0.17
CA THR A 119 9.52 -25.50 -0.59
C THR A 119 8.73 -26.44 0.32
N VAL A 120 7.59 -26.93 -0.18
CA VAL A 120 6.75 -27.95 0.45
C VAL A 120 6.38 -29.01 -0.58
N GLN A 121 6.44 -30.28 -0.18
CA GLN A 121 6.05 -31.43 -1.00
C GLN A 121 4.54 -31.68 -0.88
N SER A 122 3.86 -31.88 -2.00
CA SER A 122 2.48 -32.33 -2.02
C SER A 122 2.35 -33.73 -1.41
N PRO A 123 1.37 -33.99 -0.53
CA PRO A 123 1.09 -35.34 -0.04
C PRO A 123 0.26 -36.18 -1.03
N TYR A 124 -0.18 -35.59 -2.15
CA TYR A 124 -1.06 -36.22 -3.14
C TYR A 124 -0.40 -36.41 -4.52
N SER A 125 0.82 -35.89 -4.71
CA SER A 125 1.55 -35.93 -5.97
C SER A 125 3.05 -35.74 -5.73
N ASP A 126 3.87 -35.98 -6.74
CA ASP A 126 5.32 -35.73 -6.70
C ASP A 126 5.68 -34.24 -6.85
N GLU A 127 4.71 -33.34 -6.73
CA GLU A 127 4.90 -31.91 -6.92
C GLU A 127 5.51 -31.23 -5.69
N GLN A 128 6.61 -30.51 -5.91
CA GLN A 128 7.21 -29.62 -4.92
C GLN A 128 6.93 -28.16 -5.29
N LEU A 129 6.35 -27.39 -4.36
CA LEU A 129 5.92 -26.01 -4.56
C LEU A 129 6.63 -25.06 -3.58
N VAL A 130 6.66 -23.76 -3.88
CA VAL A 130 7.13 -22.75 -2.92
C VAL A 130 6.11 -22.62 -1.79
N ALA A 131 6.61 -22.65 -0.55
CA ALA A 131 5.87 -22.41 0.67
C ALA A 131 5.92 -20.90 0.98
N VAL A 132 4.89 -20.15 0.58
CA VAL A 132 4.80 -18.70 0.85
C VAL A 132 4.31 -18.48 2.28
N PRO A 133 5.11 -17.91 3.20
CA PRO A 133 4.70 -17.68 4.57
C PRO A 133 3.68 -16.54 4.67
N ALA A 134 2.85 -16.58 5.70
CA ALA A 134 1.91 -15.52 6.02
C ALA A 134 2.60 -14.16 6.27
N LEU A 135 2.17 -13.13 5.54
CA LEU A 135 2.60 -11.74 5.72
C LEU A 135 1.73 -11.06 6.77
N GLN A 136 1.98 -11.36 8.05
CA GLN A 136 1.21 -10.78 9.16
C GLN A 136 1.55 -9.30 9.36
N LEU A 137 0.50 -8.49 9.57
CA LEU A 137 0.63 -7.04 9.71
C LEU A 137 0.19 -6.59 11.12
N ASP A 138 0.94 -5.65 11.70
CA ASP A 138 0.51 -4.99 12.93
C ASP A 138 -0.58 -3.97 12.64
N ALA A 139 -0.44 -3.21 11.54
CA ALA A 139 -1.47 -2.31 11.05
C ALA A 139 -1.63 -2.34 9.52
N ALA A 140 -2.82 -2.04 9.01
CA ALA A 140 -3.08 -1.84 7.59
C ALA A 140 -3.83 -0.53 7.34
N PHE A 141 -3.45 0.14 6.26
CA PHE A 141 -4.05 1.39 5.81
C PHE A 141 -4.49 1.24 4.36
N VAL A 142 -5.74 1.58 4.06
CA VAL A 142 -6.29 1.58 2.69
C VAL A 142 -7.04 2.88 2.42
N HIS A 143 -7.32 3.15 1.15
CA HIS A 143 -8.13 4.29 0.74
C HIS A 143 -9.32 3.84 -0.11
N MET A 144 -10.50 4.38 0.17
CA MET A 144 -11.76 4.01 -0.47
C MET A 144 -12.49 5.26 -0.96
N ASN A 145 -13.33 5.11 -1.97
CA ASN A 145 -14.12 6.22 -2.48
C ASN A 145 -15.24 6.61 -1.50
N ARG A 146 -15.91 5.63 -0.90
CA ARG A 146 -17.02 5.86 0.03
C ARG A 146 -16.83 5.01 1.27
N ALA A 147 -17.18 5.53 2.43
CA ALA A 147 -17.26 4.74 3.66
C ALA A 147 -18.33 5.31 4.60
N ASP A 148 -18.87 4.47 5.47
CA ASP A 148 -19.64 4.94 6.63
C ASP A 148 -18.76 5.04 7.89
N GLN A 149 -19.31 5.64 8.94
CA GLN A 149 -18.61 5.79 10.23
C GLN A 149 -18.32 4.45 10.93
N ARG A 150 -18.93 3.34 10.48
CA ARG A 150 -18.80 2.00 11.06
C ARG A 150 -17.75 1.15 10.35
N GLY A 151 -17.13 1.68 9.29
CA GLY A 151 -16.09 0.99 8.52
C GLY A 151 -16.61 0.14 7.37
N ASN A 152 -17.89 0.23 6.99
CA ASN A 152 -18.32 -0.33 5.71
C ASN A 152 -17.83 0.61 4.60
N ALA A 153 -17.11 0.10 3.61
CA ALA A 153 -16.50 0.93 2.58
C ALA A 153 -16.59 0.32 1.18
N ALA A 154 -16.64 1.21 0.19
CA ALA A 154 -16.75 0.88 -1.22
C ALA A 154 -15.65 1.53 -2.05
N PHE A 155 -15.13 0.74 -2.98
CA PHE A 155 -14.39 1.23 -4.13
C PHE A 155 -15.35 1.49 -5.29
N LEU A 156 -15.14 2.56 -6.05
CA LEU A 156 -15.97 2.90 -7.20
C LEU A 156 -15.23 2.72 -8.53
N GLY A 157 -13.91 2.71 -8.49
CA GLY A 157 -13.05 2.49 -9.66
C GLY A 157 -13.13 1.07 -10.21
N PRO A 158 -12.37 0.79 -11.29
CA PRO A 158 -12.43 -0.49 -11.98
C PRO A 158 -11.87 -1.67 -11.18
N ASP A 159 -11.15 -1.40 -10.09
CA ASP A 159 -10.42 -2.42 -9.32
C ASP A 159 -10.47 -2.14 -7.81
N LEU A 160 -10.62 -3.21 -7.03
CA LEU A 160 -10.47 -3.19 -5.57
C LEU A 160 -8.98 -3.23 -5.17
N TYR A 161 -8.12 -3.68 -6.07
CA TYR A 161 -6.76 -4.12 -5.76
C TYR A 161 -6.85 -5.25 -4.71
N PHE A 162 -6.12 -5.10 -3.60
CA PHE A 162 -5.99 -6.11 -2.56
C PHE A 162 -6.32 -5.54 -1.17
N ASP A 163 -7.05 -4.43 -1.15
CA ASP A 163 -7.31 -3.64 0.06
C ASP A 163 -8.04 -4.43 1.15
N ASP A 164 -9.02 -5.26 0.77
CA ASP A 164 -9.73 -6.13 1.70
C ASP A 164 -8.79 -7.18 2.33
N VAL A 165 -7.86 -7.73 1.56
CA VAL A 165 -6.87 -8.69 2.07
C VAL A 165 -5.84 -8.02 2.99
N PHE A 166 -5.40 -6.80 2.68
CA PHE A 166 -4.56 -6.01 3.61
C PHE A 166 -5.23 -5.82 4.97
N LEU A 167 -6.51 -5.44 4.97
CA LEU A 167 -7.27 -5.25 6.21
C LEU A 167 -7.44 -6.58 6.97
N MET A 168 -7.73 -7.68 6.28
CA MET A 168 -7.87 -8.98 6.93
C MET A 168 -6.54 -9.55 7.46
N ALA A 169 -5.40 -9.18 6.87
CA ALA A 169 -4.07 -9.62 7.28
C ALA A 169 -3.51 -8.83 8.51
N ALA A 170 -4.21 -7.78 8.95
CA ALA A 170 -3.73 -6.86 9.99
C ALA A 170 -4.48 -6.95 11.33
N LYS A 171 -3.78 -6.61 12.41
CA LYS A 171 -4.36 -6.48 13.75
C LYS A 171 -5.10 -5.15 13.94
N GLN A 172 -4.56 -4.05 13.41
CA GLN A 172 -5.17 -2.71 13.43
C GLN A 172 -5.44 -2.21 12.01
N ARG A 173 -6.64 -1.72 11.72
CA ARG A 173 -7.11 -1.60 10.33
C ARG A 173 -7.82 -0.27 10.12
N PHE A 174 -7.31 0.52 9.20
CA PHE A 174 -7.77 1.89 9.00
C PHE A 174 -8.12 2.13 7.53
N VAL A 175 -9.29 2.74 7.32
CA VAL A 175 -9.77 3.15 6.00
C VAL A 175 -9.77 4.68 5.96
N SER A 176 -9.03 5.27 5.03
CA SER A 176 -9.29 6.65 4.62
C SER A 176 -10.33 6.67 3.50
N THR A 177 -11.18 7.70 3.46
CA THR A 177 -12.25 7.80 2.47
C THR A 177 -12.37 9.20 1.89
N GLU A 178 -12.71 9.28 0.60
CA GLU A 178 -13.05 10.54 -0.07
C GLU A 178 -14.32 11.17 0.51
N ARG A 179 -15.33 10.34 0.81
CA ARG A 179 -16.59 10.80 1.36
C ARG A 179 -17.11 9.86 2.44
N LEU A 180 -17.56 10.46 3.54
CA LEU A 180 -18.38 9.77 4.53
C LEU A 180 -19.86 9.81 4.12
N VAL A 181 -20.54 8.69 4.23
CA VAL A 181 -21.96 8.54 3.94
C VAL A 181 -22.65 7.81 5.09
N GLU A 182 -23.95 8.05 5.28
CA GLU A 182 -24.73 7.27 6.24
C GLU A 182 -24.87 5.83 5.77
N THR A 183 -24.87 4.86 6.69
CA THR A 183 -24.95 3.43 6.34
C THR A 183 -26.15 3.12 5.44
N GLY A 184 -27.29 3.78 5.67
CA GLY A 184 -28.51 3.60 4.87
C GLY A 184 -28.39 4.07 3.41
N ASP A 185 -27.44 4.97 3.13
CA ASP A 185 -27.25 5.58 1.82
C ASP A 185 -26.09 4.94 1.02
N LEU A 186 -25.32 4.02 1.63
CA LEU A 186 -24.19 3.36 0.94
C LEU A 186 -24.59 2.69 -0.37
N LEU A 187 -25.77 2.05 -0.42
CA LEU A 187 -26.26 1.38 -1.62
C LEU A 187 -26.77 2.34 -2.71
N GLN A 188 -26.93 3.62 -2.39
CA GLN A 188 -27.22 4.67 -3.37
C GLN A 188 -25.93 5.18 -4.02
N GLU A 189 -24.81 5.09 -3.31
CA GLU A 189 -23.49 5.57 -3.74
C GLU A 189 -22.64 4.47 -4.40
N ALA A 190 -22.87 3.20 -4.05
CA ALA A 190 -22.11 2.06 -4.55
C ALA A 190 -23.00 0.81 -4.75
N ARG A 191 -22.59 -0.07 -5.66
CA ARG A 191 -23.24 -1.38 -5.85
C ARG A 191 -22.82 -2.36 -4.76
N VAL A 192 -23.63 -3.39 -4.53
CA VAL A 192 -23.33 -4.40 -3.50
C VAL A 192 -21.97 -5.11 -3.71
N GLN A 193 -21.56 -5.33 -4.96
CA GLN A 193 -20.27 -5.94 -5.29
C GLN A 193 -19.08 -5.02 -4.99
N GLN A 194 -19.32 -3.72 -4.84
CA GLN A 194 -18.32 -2.71 -4.51
C GLN A 194 -18.13 -2.57 -2.99
N LEU A 195 -19.11 -3.01 -2.18
CA LEU A 195 -19.04 -3.04 -0.72
C LEU A 195 -18.21 -4.24 -0.22
N ARG A 196 -16.91 -4.18 -0.49
CA ARG A 196 -15.97 -5.29 -0.21
C ARG A 196 -15.35 -5.22 1.18
N VAL A 197 -15.37 -4.04 1.80
CA VAL A 197 -14.92 -3.84 3.18
C VAL A 197 -16.14 -3.68 4.09
N ASN A 198 -16.20 -4.50 5.13
CA ASN A 198 -17.27 -4.43 6.13
C ASN A 198 -16.71 -4.08 7.51
N ARG A 199 -17.59 -3.68 8.43
CA ARG A 199 -17.28 -3.30 9.82
C ARG A 199 -16.40 -4.28 10.61
N SER A 200 -16.34 -5.56 10.24
CA SER A 200 -15.48 -6.54 10.93
C SER A 200 -14.01 -6.44 10.51
N MET A 201 -13.71 -5.71 9.42
CA MET A 201 -12.38 -5.53 8.83
C MET A 201 -11.76 -4.17 9.18
N VAL A 202 -12.43 -3.32 9.96
CA VAL A 202 -12.01 -1.92 10.17
C VAL A 202 -12.11 -1.55 11.65
N ASP A 203 -11.08 -0.86 12.15
CA ASP A 203 -11.02 -0.30 13.52
C ASP A 203 -11.20 1.22 13.53
N GLY A 204 -10.87 1.90 12.42
CA GLY A 204 -11.04 3.35 12.31
C GLY A 204 -11.25 3.82 10.87
N VAL A 205 -12.02 4.90 10.73
CA VAL A 205 -12.32 5.56 9.46
C VAL A 205 -11.84 7.00 9.52
N VAL A 206 -11.15 7.45 8.47
CA VAL A 206 -10.61 8.81 8.33
C VAL A 206 -11.25 9.46 7.10
N HIS A 207 -11.99 10.54 7.30
CA HIS A 207 -12.47 11.36 6.19
C HIS A 207 -11.33 12.22 5.67
N SER A 208 -10.89 11.95 4.44
CA SER A 208 -9.75 12.63 3.81
C SER A 208 -10.03 12.80 2.31
N PRO A 209 -10.84 13.82 1.93
CA PRO A 209 -11.03 14.18 0.54
C PRO A 209 -9.70 14.45 -0.17
N HIS A 210 -9.59 14.02 -1.42
CA HIS A 210 -8.38 14.01 -2.22
C HIS A 210 -7.20 13.31 -1.52
N GLY A 211 -7.51 12.33 -0.67
CA GLY A 211 -6.56 11.69 0.24
C GLY A 211 -5.60 10.74 -0.46
N ALA A 212 -5.95 10.26 -1.65
CA ALA A 212 -5.06 9.46 -2.47
C ALA A 212 -4.09 10.27 -3.34
N HIS A 213 -4.29 11.60 -3.43
CA HIS A 213 -3.43 12.47 -4.22
C HIS A 213 -1.95 12.31 -3.83
N PHE A 214 -1.03 12.11 -4.77
CA PHE A 214 -1.17 12.28 -6.23
C PHE A 214 -1.48 11.01 -7.02
N THR A 215 -1.79 9.89 -6.36
CA THR A 215 -2.23 8.67 -7.04
C THR A 215 -3.67 8.80 -7.55
N SER A 216 -4.08 7.95 -8.49
CA SER A 216 -5.48 7.96 -8.97
C SER A 216 -6.46 7.51 -7.90
N CYS A 217 -7.70 8.01 -7.93
CA CYS A 217 -8.83 7.50 -7.16
C CYS A 217 -10.07 7.46 -8.05
N GLU A 218 -10.03 6.60 -9.07
CA GLU A 218 -11.12 6.49 -10.02
C GLU A 218 -12.45 6.10 -9.32
N PRO A 219 -13.60 6.64 -9.76
CA PRO A 219 -13.79 7.65 -10.80
C PRO A 219 -13.74 9.09 -10.27
N ASP A 220 -13.45 9.29 -8.97
CA ASP A 220 -13.50 10.62 -8.35
C ASP A 220 -12.40 11.53 -8.93
N TYR A 221 -11.19 11.00 -9.18
CA TYR A 221 -10.12 11.69 -9.91
C TYR A 221 -9.07 10.74 -10.50
N GLY A 222 -8.48 11.17 -11.61
CA GLY A 222 -7.31 10.52 -12.21
C GLY A 222 -6.04 10.81 -11.43
N ARG A 223 -4.93 10.23 -11.89
CA ARG A 223 -3.61 10.52 -11.32
C ARG A 223 -3.15 11.93 -11.72
N ASP A 224 -2.58 12.67 -10.78
CA ASP A 224 -1.88 13.91 -11.09
C ASP A 224 -0.47 13.59 -11.62
N GLU A 225 -0.36 13.50 -12.95
CA GLU A 225 0.90 13.18 -13.63
C GLU A 225 1.93 14.30 -13.50
N ASP A 226 1.52 15.56 -13.37
CA ASP A 226 2.45 16.68 -13.30
C ASP A 226 3.04 16.78 -11.89
N PHE A 227 2.22 16.60 -10.86
CA PHE A 227 2.72 16.47 -9.50
C PHE A 227 3.57 15.20 -9.31
N GLN A 228 3.21 14.08 -9.95
CA GLN A 228 4.04 12.88 -9.89
C GLN A 228 5.42 13.10 -10.53
N LYS A 229 5.52 13.82 -11.66
CA LYS A 229 6.81 14.19 -12.26
C LYS A 229 7.60 15.12 -11.33
N LEU A 230 6.95 16.09 -10.71
CA LEU A 230 7.56 16.98 -9.72
C LEU A 230 8.14 16.18 -8.55
N TYR A 231 7.35 15.28 -7.97
CA TYR A 231 7.79 14.37 -6.92
C TYR A 231 8.96 13.50 -7.39
N ALA A 232 8.88 12.90 -8.57
CA ALA A 232 9.95 12.04 -9.08
C ALA A 232 11.28 12.79 -9.32
N GLY A 233 11.18 14.08 -9.67
CA GLY A 233 12.34 14.98 -9.82
C GLY A 233 12.91 15.52 -8.50
N SER A 234 12.30 15.23 -7.36
CA SER A 234 12.68 15.78 -6.05
C SER A 234 13.82 15.04 -5.33
N VAL A 235 14.54 14.14 -6.00
CA VAL A 235 15.70 13.44 -5.40
C VAL A 235 16.91 14.36 -5.23
N GLY A 236 17.80 14.06 -4.28
CA GLY A 236 19.02 14.84 -4.05
C GLY A 236 18.73 16.23 -3.49
N ASP A 237 19.36 17.27 -4.04
CA ASP A 237 19.25 18.66 -3.55
C ASP A 237 17.82 19.22 -3.65
N ALA A 238 16.99 18.65 -4.53
CA ALA A 238 15.59 19.03 -4.68
C ALA A 238 14.69 18.47 -3.57
N TRP A 239 15.20 17.59 -2.71
CA TRP A 239 14.39 16.92 -1.68
C TRP A 239 14.00 17.87 -0.55
N ALA A 240 14.96 18.62 -0.01
CA ALA A 240 14.72 19.54 1.10
C ALA A 240 13.61 20.57 0.80
N PRO A 241 13.60 21.28 -0.35
CA PRO A 241 12.51 22.20 -0.66
C PRO A 241 11.18 21.49 -0.94
N PHE A 242 11.19 20.29 -1.54
CA PHE A 242 9.96 19.50 -1.74
C PHE A 242 9.36 19.09 -0.39
N LEU A 243 10.19 18.58 0.52
CA LEU A 243 9.81 18.16 1.87
C LEU A 243 9.17 19.32 2.63
N ALA A 244 9.84 20.48 2.67
CA ALA A 244 9.35 21.67 3.36
C ALA A 244 8.01 22.18 2.82
N ARG A 245 7.79 22.08 1.51
CA ARG A 245 6.58 22.60 0.86
C ARG A 245 5.39 21.64 0.95
N TYR A 246 5.60 20.33 0.84
CA TYR A 246 4.52 19.36 0.63
C TYR A 246 4.39 18.30 1.73
N ILE A 247 5.42 18.09 2.55
CA ILE A 247 5.43 16.97 3.52
C ILE A 247 5.45 17.48 4.95
N ASP A 248 6.29 18.47 5.28
CA ASP A 248 6.42 19.08 6.62
C ASP A 248 5.29 20.10 6.91
N VAL A 249 4.12 19.87 6.32
CA VAL A 249 2.90 20.67 6.47
C VAL A 249 1.74 19.73 6.77
N ASP A 250 0.67 20.24 7.39
CA ASP A 250 -0.53 19.42 7.59
C ASP A 250 -1.25 19.09 6.27
N GLU A 251 -2.24 18.20 6.34
CA GLU A 251 -2.95 17.76 5.13
C GLU A 251 -3.69 18.90 4.43
N SER A 252 -4.25 19.87 5.18
CA SER A 252 -4.95 21.01 4.59
C SER A 252 -3.99 21.91 3.81
N ALA A 253 -2.80 22.16 4.35
CA ALA A 253 -1.76 22.95 3.71
C ALA A 253 -1.17 22.22 2.47
N TYR A 254 -1.00 20.90 2.52
CA TYR A 254 -0.67 20.10 1.34
C TYR A 254 -1.71 20.29 0.24
N GLN A 255 -2.99 20.09 0.55
CA GLN A 255 -4.07 20.20 -0.44
C GLN A 255 -4.16 21.61 -1.04
N ALA A 256 -3.95 22.66 -0.23
CA ALA A 256 -3.87 24.03 -0.72
C ALA A 256 -2.65 24.29 -1.62
N ALA A 257 -1.52 23.62 -1.37
CA ALA A 257 -0.29 23.80 -2.13
C ALA A 257 -0.29 23.08 -3.49
N VAL A 258 -1.06 22.00 -3.63
CA VAL A 258 -1.20 21.24 -4.89
C VAL A 258 -2.36 21.73 -5.76
N ALA A 259 -3.26 22.54 -5.22
CA ALA A 259 -4.35 23.17 -5.98
C ALA A 259 -3.95 24.46 -6.72
N GLN A 260 -2.70 24.92 -6.58
CA GLN A 260 -2.13 26.12 -7.21
C GLN A 260 -1.35 25.78 -8.47
#